data_AF-A0AAW1UFX9-F1
#
_entry.id   AF-A0AAW1UFX9-F1
#
_cell.length_a   1.000
_cell.length_b   1.000
_cell.length_c   1.000
_cell.angle_alpha   90.00
_cell.angle_beta   90.00
_cell.angle_gamma   90.00
#
_symmetry.space_group_name_H-M   'P 1'
#
loop_
_entity.id
_entity.type
_entity.pdbx_description
1 polymer ?
#
loop_
_entity_poly.entity_id
_entity_poly.type
_entity_poly.pdbx_seq_one_letter_code
_entity_poly.pdbx_strand_id
1 'polypeptide(L)'
;MNCTSGCLIGLFTMACIYLSMANDDEDTTTELNKFCRNRNDCPEFGYWCNRNMTCQCVGLYIPNPAKTKCIGGVGQKCLYDDDCIERAYCEKQTKCKCKKKFHPTDDGLVCVRNEGASWRYPSFLKILAISLLFMKIS
;
A
#
# COMPACT_ATOMS: atom_id res chain seq x y z
N MET A 1 32.77 30.05 14.36
CA MET A 1 34.18 30.41 14.62
C MET A 1 34.85 30.66 13.28
N ASN A 2 35.23 31.91 13.05
CA ASN A 2 36.13 32.50 12.04
C ASN A 2 36.21 31.88 10.63
N CYS A 3 35.61 32.58 9.65
CA CYS A 3 36.06 32.52 8.26
C CYS A 3 37.10 33.63 8.05
N THR A 4 38.36 33.26 7.90
CA THR A 4 39.43 34.18 7.44
C THR A 4 40.03 33.66 6.15
N SER A 5 40.07 34.57 5.18
CA SER A 5 40.74 34.56 3.87
C SER A 5 41.99 33.69 3.71
N GLY A 6 42.10 33.07 2.54
CA GLY A 6 43.34 32.44 2.08
C GLY A 6 43.20 31.85 0.68
N CYS A 7 43.11 32.70 -0.35
CA CYS A 7 43.37 32.30 -1.73
C CYS A 7 44.89 32.21 -1.90
N LEU A 8 45.45 31.02 -2.11
CA LEU A 8 46.85 30.81 -2.47
C LEU A 8 46.93 29.85 -3.66
N ILE A 9 47.59 30.35 -4.69
CA ILE A 9 47.91 29.72 -5.98
C ILE A 9 49.02 28.68 -5.73
N GLY A 10 48.88 27.48 -6.30
CA GLY A 10 49.96 26.49 -6.27
C GLY A 10 49.54 25.11 -6.76
N LEU A 11 49.58 24.92 -8.07
CA LEU A 11 49.65 23.60 -8.71
C LEU A 11 50.76 22.79 -8.03
N PHE A 12 50.44 21.68 -7.35
CA PHE A 12 51.17 20.41 -7.37
C PHE A 12 50.52 19.42 -6.38
N THR A 13 50.40 18.16 -6.83
CA THR A 13 50.10 16.94 -6.06
C THR A 13 48.64 16.61 -5.75
N MET A 14 48.10 15.74 -6.61
CA MET A 14 47.41 14.48 -6.29
C MET A 14 46.72 14.35 -4.92
N ALA A 15 45.43 14.04 -5.02
CA ALA A 15 44.68 13.21 -4.09
C ALA A 15 44.52 13.79 -2.67
N CYS A 16 43.61 14.74 -2.52
CA CYS A 16 42.84 14.99 -1.29
C CYS A 16 41.74 16.05 -1.53
N ILE A 17 41.06 16.05 -2.69
CA ILE A 17 39.70 16.62 -2.74
C ILE A 17 38.80 15.54 -2.15
N TYR A 18 38.87 15.48 -0.82
CA TYR A 18 37.99 14.73 0.04
C TYR A 18 36.56 15.04 -0.36
N LEU A 19 35.89 14.04 -0.92
CA LEU A 19 34.62 13.52 -0.43
C LEU A 19 33.83 14.52 0.43
N SER A 20 33.24 15.52 -0.20
CA SER A 20 31.94 16.01 0.23
C SER A 20 30.87 15.16 -0.47
N MET A 21 30.89 13.85 -0.19
CA MET A 21 29.68 13.06 -0.31
C MET A 21 28.82 13.42 0.89
N ALA A 22 28.17 14.59 0.82
CA ALA A 22 26.84 14.68 1.38
C ALA A 22 25.99 13.74 0.52
N ASN A 23 26.06 12.44 0.84
CA ASN A 23 24.96 11.55 0.58
C ASN A 23 23.84 12.04 1.51
N ASP A 24 23.21 13.15 1.15
CA ASP A 24 21.76 13.18 1.27
C ASP A 24 21.34 12.10 0.28
N ASP A 25 21.30 10.85 0.77
CA ASP A 25 20.50 9.81 0.15
C ASP A 25 19.18 10.51 -0.14
N GLU A 26 18.91 10.72 -1.42
CA GLU A 26 17.60 10.98 -1.95
C GLU A 26 16.82 9.71 -1.64
N ASP A 27 16.46 9.58 -0.35
CA ASP A 27 15.75 8.45 0.22
C ASP A 27 14.45 8.46 -0.54
N THR A 28 14.31 7.48 -1.43
CA THR A 28 13.02 7.01 -1.93
C THR A 28 12.22 6.60 -0.70
N THR A 29 11.64 7.62 -0.06
CA THR A 29 11.25 7.68 1.36
C THR A 29 10.32 6.54 1.67
N THR A 30 10.90 5.45 2.14
CA THR A 30 10.15 4.29 2.57
C THR A 30 9.63 4.63 3.97
N GLU A 31 8.39 5.11 4.02
CA GLU A 31 7.69 5.43 5.26
C GLU A 31 7.41 4.16 6.09
N LEU A 32 7.16 3.05 5.40
CA LEU A 32 6.98 1.75 6.02
C LEU A 32 8.31 1.21 6.57
N ASN A 33 8.29 0.66 7.77
CA ASN A 33 9.48 0.19 8.50
C ASN A 33 10.49 1.28 8.89
N LYS A 34 10.20 2.57 8.66
CA LYS A 34 11.03 3.66 9.16
C LYS A 34 11.17 3.57 10.68
N PHE A 35 12.38 3.86 11.18
CA PHE A 35 12.64 3.87 12.62
C PHE A 35 11.75 4.89 13.35
N CYS A 36 11.21 4.49 14.50
CA CYS A 36 10.40 5.33 15.36
C CYS A 36 10.70 5.07 16.83
N ARG A 37 10.66 6.12 17.64
CA ARG A 37 10.70 6.05 19.11
C ARG A 37 9.32 6.19 19.71
N ASN A 38 8.44 6.95 19.06
CA ASN A 38 7.08 7.20 19.49
C ASN A 38 6.13 7.33 18.30
N ARG A 39 4.83 7.53 18.56
CA ARG A 39 3.79 7.64 17.54
C ARG A 39 4.00 8.80 16.56
N ASN A 40 4.56 9.92 17.02
CA ASN A 40 4.71 11.14 16.21
C ASN A 40 5.86 11.05 15.21
N ASP A 41 6.73 10.03 15.31
CA ASP A 41 7.80 9.78 14.35
C ASP A 41 7.27 9.09 13.07
N CYS A 42 6.05 8.55 13.13
CA CYS A 42 5.37 7.90 12.00
C CYS A 42 4.39 8.86 11.32
N PRO A 43 4.04 8.63 10.03
CA PRO A 43 3.03 9.44 9.37
C PRO A 43 1.68 9.42 10.09
N GLU A 44 0.92 10.50 9.92
CA GLU A 44 -0.26 10.82 10.73
C GLU A 44 -1.33 9.73 10.68
N PHE A 45 -1.66 9.25 9.46
CA PHE A 45 -2.71 8.27 9.21
C PHE A 45 -2.13 6.92 8.76
N GLY A 46 -2.70 5.83 9.26
CA GLY A 46 -2.41 4.48 8.79
C GLY A 46 -1.15 3.81 9.34
N TYR A 47 -0.37 4.50 10.17
CA TYR A 47 0.83 3.94 10.81
C TYR A 47 0.70 3.84 12.31
N TRP A 48 1.52 3.00 12.94
CA TRP A 48 1.75 2.93 14.38
C TRP A 48 3.20 2.55 14.65
N CYS A 49 3.81 3.14 15.69
CA CYS A 49 5.16 2.78 16.10
C CYS A 49 5.15 1.46 16.87
N ASN A 50 5.54 0.37 16.20
CA ASN A 50 5.50 -0.97 16.77
C ASN A 50 6.65 -1.20 17.78
N ARG A 51 6.56 -2.27 18.57
CA ARG A 51 7.53 -2.61 19.63
C ARG A 51 8.96 -2.82 19.13
N ASN A 52 9.12 -3.14 17.85
CA ASN A 52 10.41 -3.24 17.18
C ASN A 52 10.99 -1.88 16.77
N MET A 53 10.42 -0.76 17.25
CA MET A 53 10.85 0.60 16.95
C MET A 53 10.75 0.94 15.46
N THR A 54 9.74 0.42 14.77
CA THR A 54 9.48 0.73 13.37
C THR A 54 8.02 1.08 13.10
N CYS A 55 7.77 1.96 12.14
CA CYS A 55 6.44 2.31 11.68
C CYS A 55 5.82 1.16 10.90
N GLN A 56 4.71 0.64 11.41
CA GLN A 56 3.95 -0.47 10.81
C GLN A 56 2.52 -0.02 10.49
N CYS A 57 1.88 -0.67 9.53
CA CYS A 57 0.49 -0.38 9.20
C CYS A 57 -0.45 -0.78 10.36
N VAL A 58 -1.53 -0.03 10.56
CA VAL A 58 -2.50 -0.26 11.63
C VAL A 58 -3.92 -0.40 11.08
N GLY A 59 -4.73 -1.28 11.68
CA GLY A 59 -6.14 -1.43 11.34
C GLY A 59 -6.34 -1.90 9.89
N LEU A 60 -7.15 -1.15 9.12
CA LEU A 60 -7.45 -1.44 7.72
C LEU A 60 -6.47 -0.78 6.73
N TYR A 61 -5.26 -0.46 7.19
CA TYR A 61 -4.17 -0.02 6.33
C TYR A 61 -3.25 -1.20 6.05
N ILE A 62 -2.86 -1.38 4.79
CA ILE A 62 -1.99 -2.47 4.34
C ILE A 62 -0.77 -1.92 3.60
N PRO A 63 0.37 -2.63 3.55
CA PRO A 63 1.48 -2.23 2.72
C PRO A 63 1.08 -2.10 1.25
N ASN A 64 1.53 -1.04 0.59
CA ASN A 64 1.39 -0.91 -0.86
C ASN A 64 2.20 -2.01 -1.58
N PRO A 65 1.97 -2.25 -2.89
CA PRO A 65 2.69 -3.28 -3.64
C PRO A 65 4.22 -3.13 -3.61
N ALA A 66 4.72 -1.88 -3.56
CA ALA A 66 6.15 -1.60 -3.46
C ALA A 66 6.72 -1.76 -2.03
N LYS A 67 5.87 -2.01 -1.02
CA LYS A 67 6.22 -2.09 0.40
C LYS A 67 6.97 -0.85 0.92
N THR A 68 6.64 0.32 0.39
CA THR A 68 7.22 1.61 0.76
C THR A 68 6.31 2.41 1.69
N LYS A 69 4.98 2.23 1.63
CA LYS A 69 4.01 2.97 2.44
C LYS A 69 2.78 2.13 2.78
N CYS A 70 2.00 2.58 3.76
CA CYS A 70 0.70 2.01 4.10
C CYS A 70 -0.41 2.71 3.31
N ILE A 71 -1.28 1.92 2.68
CA ILE A 71 -2.45 2.38 1.93
C ILE A 71 -3.73 1.93 2.64
N GLY A 72 -4.75 2.77 2.62
CA GLY A 72 -6.02 2.55 3.31
C GLY A 72 -6.99 1.70 2.51
N GLY A 73 -7.65 0.77 3.20
CA GLY A 73 -8.86 0.10 2.75
C GLY A 73 -10.04 1.07 2.66
N VAL A 74 -11.19 0.57 2.19
CA VAL A 74 -12.40 1.38 2.00
C VAL A 74 -12.84 2.02 3.32
N GLY A 75 -13.16 3.31 3.27
CA GLY A 75 -13.54 4.12 4.44
C GLY A 75 -12.39 4.70 5.25
N GLN A 76 -11.14 4.29 5.00
CA GLN A 76 -9.96 4.85 5.67
C GLN A 76 -9.57 6.22 5.13
N LYS A 77 -8.92 7.04 5.96
CA LYS A 77 -8.45 8.38 5.57
C LYS A 77 -7.36 8.29 4.50
N CYS A 78 -7.40 9.23 3.57
CA CYS A 78 -6.46 9.38 2.46
C CYS A 78 -6.30 10.85 2.08
N LEU A 79 -5.20 11.19 1.40
CA LEU A 79 -4.99 12.50 0.78
C LEU A 79 -5.04 12.39 -0.75
N TYR A 80 -4.46 11.31 -1.29
CA TYR A 80 -4.35 11.05 -2.72
C TYR A 80 -4.94 9.69 -3.08
N ASP A 81 -5.23 9.50 -4.37
CA ASP A 81 -5.75 8.22 -4.89
C ASP A 81 -4.76 7.06 -4.64
N ASP A 82 -3.45 7.36 -4.66
CA ASP A 82 -2.37 6.39 -4.41
C ASP A 82 -2.25 5.99 -2.93
N ASP A 83 -3.04 6.59 -2.04
CA ASP A 83 -3.13 6.21 -0.63
C ASP A 83 -4.20 5.15 -0.39
N CYS A 84 -4.91 4.73 -1.44
CA CYS A 84 -5.98 3.75 -1.35
C CYS A 84 -5.60 2.42 -2.00
N ILE A 85 -6.24 1.34 -1.56
CA ILE A 85 -6.15 0.02 -2.19
C ILE A 85 -6.46 0.03 -3.69
N GLU A 86 -6.01 -1.00 -4.40
CA GLU A 86 -6.23 -1.10 -5.85
C GLU A 86 -7.73 -0.98 -6.19
N ARG A 87 -8.02 -0.22 -7.26
CA ARG A 87 -9.39 0.04 -7.74
C ARG A 87 -10.25 0.85 -6.78
N ALA A 88 -9.66 1.45 -5.74
CA ALA A 88 -10.25 2.55 -4.99
C ALA A 88 -9.67 3.92 -5.44
N TYR A 89 -10.27 4.99 -4.94
CA TYR A 89 -9.83 6.38 -5.12
C TYR A 89 -10.14 7.16 -3.83
N CYS A 90 -9.50 8.31 -3.64
CA CYS A 90 -9.69 9.14 -2.47
C CYS A 90 -10.87 10.11 -2.66
N GLU A 91 -12.04 9.74 -2.14
CA GLU A 91 -13.24 10.56 -2.27
C GLU A 91 -13.08 11.85 -1.46
N LYS A 92 -13.06 12.98 -2.18
CA LYS A 92 -12.99 14.34 -1.62
C LYS A 92 -11.76 14.56 -0.71
N GLN A 93 -10.65 13.85 -0.95
CA GLN A 93 -9.47 13.92 -0.07
C GLN A 93 -9.79 13.62 1.41
N THR A 94 -10.77 12.73 1.63
CA THR A 94 -11.22 12.39 2.99
C THR A 94 -11.17 10.91 3.27
N LYS A 95 -11.66 10.07 2.34
CA LYS A 95 -11.77 8.63 2.56
C LYS A 95 -11.65 7.81 1.28
N CYS A 96 -11.09 6.62 1.40
CA CYS A 96 -11.00 5.69 0.28
C CYS A 96 -12.36 5.10 -0.09
N LYS A 97 -12.65 5.03 -1.39
CA LYS A 97 -13.89 4.47 -1.93
C LYS A 97 -13.61 3.68 -3.20
N CYS A 98 -14.28 2.54 -3.38
CA CYS A 98 -14.16 1.77 -4.63
C CYS A 98 -14.62 2.59 -5.85
N LYS A 99 -13.89 2.44 -6.96
CA LYS A 99 -14.26 3.03 -8.26
C LYS A 99 -15.62 2.50 -8.72
N LYS A 100 -16.26 3.23 -9.65
CA LYS A 100 -17.57 2.83 -10.22
C LYS A 100 -17.50 1.39 -10.75
N LYS A 101 -18.56 0.60 -10.51
CA LYS A 101 -18.71 -0.84 -10.85
C LYS A 101 -17.95 -1.82 -9.94
N PHE A 102 -17.29 -1.33 -8.90
CA PHE A 102 -16.66 -2.16 -7.87
C PHE A 102 -17.33 -1.96 -6.51
N HIS A 103 -17.33 -3.02 -5.71
CA HIS A 103 -17.84 -3.03 -4.35
C HIS A 103 -16.75 -3.51 -3.39
N PRO A 104 -16.73 -3.00 -2.15
CA PRO A 104 -15.82 -3.50 -1.13
C PRO A 104 -16.18 -4.94 -0.75
N THR A 105 -15.18 -5.74 -0.46
CA THR A 105 -15.31 -6.99 0.31
C THR A 105 -15.70 -6.69 1.76
N ASP A 106 -16.14 -7.71 2.50
CA ASP A 106 -16.59 -7.56 3.89
C ASP A 106 -15.48 -7.03 4.83
N ASP A 107 -14.22 -7.35 4.53
CA ASP A 107 -13.05 -6.83 5.24
C ASP A 107 -12.63 -5.41 4.79
N GLY A 108 -13.22 -4.89 3.71
CA GLY A 108 -12.91 -3.56 3.17
C GLY A 108 -11.52 -3.41 2.55
N LEU A 109 -10.79 -4.51 2.36
CA LEU A 109 -9.41 -4.49 1.86
C LEU A 109 -9.29 -4.74 0.35
N VAL A 110 -10.39 -5.12 -0.31
CA VAL A 110 -10.41 -5.40 -1.75
C VAL A 110 -11.66 -4.80 -2.41
N CYS A 111 -11.49 -4.22 -3.60
CA CYS A 111 -12.59 -3.78 -4.45
C CYS A 111 -12.84 -4.81 -5.56
N VAL A 112 -13.93 -5.57 -5.45
CA VAL A 112 -14.34 -6.59 -6.42
C VAL A 112 -15.34 -6.04 -7.43
N ARG A 113 -15.25 -6.47 -8.69
CA ARG A 113 -16.22 -6.06 -9.72
C ARG A 113 -17.52 -6.81 -9.45
N ASN A 114 -18.67 -6.15 -9.61
CA ASN A 114 -19.92 -6.88 -9.77
C ASN A 114 -19.86 -7.64 -11.11
N GLU A 115 -19.35 -8.86 -11.08
CA GLU A 115 -19.76 -9.86 -12.05
C GLU A 115 -21.22 -10.14 -11.69
N GLY A 116 -22.14 -9.43 -12.36
CA GLY A 116 -23.58 -9.55 -12.08
C GLY A 116 -23.91 -11.03 -11.98
N ALA A 117 -24.34 -11.47 -10.79
CA ALA A 117 -24.43 -12.86 -10.34
C ALA A 117 -24.57 -13.83 -11.52
N SER A 118 -23.44 -14.27 -12.07
CA SER A 118 -23.47 -15.36 -13.03
C SER A 118 -23.66 -16.58 -12.18
N TRP A 119 -24.92 -16.97 -12.01
CA TRP A 119 -25.29 -18.30 -11.57
C TRP A 119 -24.76 -19.29 -12.59
N ARG A 120 -23.44 -19.52 -12.59
CA ARG A 120 -22.86 -20.77 -13.08
C ARG A 120 -23.26 -21.81 -12.05
N TYR A 121 -24.52 -22.22 -12.13
CA TYR A 121 -24.98 -23.45 -11.52
C TYR A 121 -23.94 -24.52 -11.86
N PRO A 122 -23.35 -25.18 -10.85
CA PRO A 122 -22.55 -26.37 -11.12
C PRO A 122 -23.44 -27.34 -11.89
N SER A 123 -23.00 -27.81 -13.05
CA SER A 123 -23.72 -28.75 -13.92
C SER A 123 -24.10 -30.09 -13.26
N PHE A 124 -23.80 -30.28 -11.97
CA PHE A 124 -24.09 -31.49 -11.21
C PHE A 124 -25.59 -31.74 -10.98
N LEU A 125 -26.45 -30.74 -11.14
CA LEU A 125 -27.91 -30.92 -11.03
C LEU A 125 -28.59 -31.50 -12.28
N LYS A 126 -27.84 -31.94 -13.30
CA LYS A 126 -28.39 -32.71 -14.44
C LYS A 126 -28.46 -34.22 -14.18
N ILE A 127 -27.86 -34.73 -13.11
CA ILE A 127 -27.69 -36.19 -12.92
C ILE A 127 -28.89 -36.83 -12.19
N LEU A 128 -29.74 -36.06 -11.49
CA LEU A 128 -30.87 -36.62 -10.74
C LEU A 128 -32.16 -36.84 -11.55
N ALA A 129 -32.18 -36.54 -12.85
CA ALA A 129 -33.36 -36.75 -13.71
C ALA A 129 -33.36 -38.08 -14.48
N ILE A 130 -32.25 -38.84 -14.50
CA ILE A 130 -32.12 -40.06 -15.32
C ILE A 130 -32.53 -41.33 -14.53
N SER A 131 -32.55 -41.29 -13.20
CA SER A 131 -32.88 -42.46 -12.37
C SER A 131 -34.37 -42.79 -12.28
N LEU A 132 -35.28 -41.88 -12.67
CA LEU A 132 -36.73 -42.12 -12.61
C LEU A 132 -37.33 -42.78 -13.87
N LEU A 133 -36.53 -43.00 -14.93
CA LEU A 133 -37.00 -43.69 -16.14
C LEU A 133 -36.78 -45.21 -16.12
N PHE A 134 -36.03 -45.75 -15.15
CA PHE A 134 -35.76 -47.20 -15.07
C PHE A 134 -36.74 -48.00 -14.20
N MET A 135 -37.73 -47.38 -13.54
CA MET A 135 -38.73 -48.09 -12.71
C MET A 135 -40.10 -48.23 -13.39
N LYS A 136 -40.18 -48.31 -14.72
CA LYS A 136 -41.46 -48.54 -15.43
C LYS A 136 -41.41 -49.65 -16.49
N ILE A 137 -40.48 -50.59 -16.34
CA ILE A 137 -40.42 -51.85 -17.11
C ILE A 137 -40.10 -52.99 -16.13
N SER A 138 -41.12 -53.49 -15.44
CA SER A 138 -41.29 -54.87 -14.97
C SER A 138 -42.74 -55.06 -14.56
#